data_AF-A0A9R0I2X1-F1
#
_entry.id   AF-A0A9R0I2X1-F1
#
_cell.length_a   1.000
_cell.length_b   1.000
_cell.length_c   1.000
_cell.angle_alpha   90.00
_cell.angle_beta   90.00
_cell.angle_gamma   90.00
#
_symmetry.space_group_name_H-M   'P 1'
#
loop_
_entity.id
_entity.type
_entity.pdbx_description
1 polymer ?
#
loop_
_entity_poly.entity_id
_entity_poly.type
_entity_poly.pdbx_seq_one_letter_code
_entity_poly.pdbx_strand_id
1 'polypeptide(L)'
;MKNQLEVVQVSTSNLKEQIDHLSNKLENYPNISIDTEFGWFKRDININGNDLEIYEDLKYNLIHSNLREIGITVSDNGGEVGGTWRFDFFPSKKAGITLRDCIPTKKFITRFKKLMQDFHGKVKWFTFAGYFDVAHLVSLLERKPLPELIKSSPATATTTATTYNVDGEEGFVEVVQRYFGKVYDLKVIAKHYENLFGKNKYLGLQRLANQIGVKRVGREHDGASDSLLTASIFAKFTEFGWISDSDQGFLSLLPHQVCYDSTKMMIQTKNEEDTSITTSTNMEPAHQPYPRPVNGPVTGYPMGHYPVPQYDPRFQHGPVYGYGPRPMIGPVRFGPVMSPGPGILRTTPYGTLFYPAVRVFHHQPPHMISLVPGY
;
A
#
# COMPACT_ATOMS: atom_id res chain seq x y z
N MET A 1 -19.09 -1.13 27.85
CA MET A 1 -19.53 -1.59 26.51
C MET A 1 -18.33 -1.43 25.59
N LYS A 2 -17.86 -2.51 24.94
CA LYS A 2 -16.86 -2.34 23.88
C LYS A 2 -17.61 -1.68 22.72
N ASN A 3 -17.29 -0.42 22.40
CA ASN A 3 -17.83 0.22 21.21
C ASN A 3 -17.49 -0.68 20.02
N GLN A 4 -18.53 -1.15 19.34
CA GLN A 4 -18.36 -1.91 18.12
C GLN A 4 -17.69 -0.96 17.11
N LEU A 5 -16.55 -1.37 16.56
CA LEU A 5 -15.86 -0.62 15.53
C LEU A 5 -16.77 -0.57 14.29
N GLU A 6 -17.52 0.51 14.16
CA GLU A 6 -18.45 0.73 13.04
C GLU A 6 -17.70 1.45 11.91
N VAL A 7 -17.81 0.89 10.70
CA VAL A 7 -17.31 1.53 9.49
C VAL A 7 -18.31 2.60 9.06
N VAL A 8 -17.88 3.85 8.99
CA VAL A 8 -18.73 4.96 8.58
C VAL A 8 -18.66 5.13 7.06
N GLN A 9 -19.78 4.88 6.38
CA GLN A 9 -19.93 5.22 4.96
C GLN A 9 -20.08 6.73 4.79
N VAL A 10 -19.20 7.32 3.99
CA VAL A 10 -19.19 8.74 3.67
C VAL A 10 -19.82 8.94 2.30
N SER A 11 -20.82 9.81 2.26
CA SER A 11 -21.52 10.26 1.06
C SER A 11 -21.39 11.78 0.93
N THR A 12 -21.92 12.33 -0.17
CA THR A 12 -21.96 13.80 -0.35
C THR A 12 -22.63 14.53 0.81
N SER A 13 -23.63 13.92 1.45
CA SER A 13 -24.46 14.57 2.48
C SER A 13 -23.73 14.74 3.83
N ASN A 14 -22.89 13.77 4.20
CA ASN A 14 -22.15 13.78 5.48
C ASN A 14 -20.64 14.03 5.30
N LEU A 15 -20.15 14.24 4.07
CA LEU A 15 -18.72 14.43 3.78
C LEU A 15 -18.04 15.48 4.67
N LYS A 16 -18.67 16.65 4.86
CA LYS A 16 -18.08 17.71 5.70
C LYS A 16 -17.93 17.24 7.15
N GLU A 17 -19.03 16.77 7.73
CA GLU A 17 -19.08 16.29 9.10
C GLU A 17 -18.06 15.17 9.35
N GLN A 18 -17.96 14.22 8.43
CA GLN A 18 -17.07 13.08 8.59
C GLN A 18 -15.59 13.43 8.40
N ILE A 19 -15.26 14.38 7.52
CA ILE A 19 -13.88 14.91 7.45
C ILE A 19 -13.54 15.70 8.72
N ASP A 20 -14.47 16.51 9.26
CA ASP A 20 -14.26 17.23 10.52
C ASP A 20 -14.08 16.24 11.69
N HIS A 21 -14.86 15.16 11.73
CA HIS A 21 -14.72 14.11 12.74
C HIS A 21 -13.40 13.34 12.60
N LEU A 22 -13.00 12.98 11.37
CA LEU A 22 -11.69 12.39 11.09
C LEU A 22 -10.56 13.32 11.58
N SER A 23 -10.62 14.61 11.25
CA SER A 23 -9.68 15.64 11.71
C SER A 23 -9.54 15.64 13.24
N ASN A 24 -10.65 15.69 13.96
CA ASN A 24 -10.64 15.68 15.43
C ASN A 24 -10.05 14.39 16.02
N LYS A 25 -10.27 13.25 15.35
CA LYS A 25 -9.71 11.97 15.78
C LYS A 25 -8.19 11.92 15.63
N LEU A 26 -7.63 12.51 14.58
CA LEU A 26 -6.19 12.49 14.32
C LEU A 26 -5.34 13.14 15.43
N GLU A 27 -5.93 13.98 16.29
CA GLU A 27 -5.23 14.54 17.46
C GLU A 27 -4.79 13.46 18.46
N ASN A 28 -5.62 12.42 18.66
CA ASN A 28 -5.36 11.32 19.60
C ASN A 28 -5.00 10.01 18.88
N TYR A 29 -5.34 9.90 17.60
CA TYR A 29 -5.13 8.72 16.77
C TYR A 29 -4.28 9.08 15.54
N PRO A 30 -2.97 9.39 15.70
CA PRO A 30 -2.13 9.97 14.65
C PRO A 30 -1.63 8.96 13.59
N ASN A 31 -2.13 7.73 13.58
CA ASN A 31 -1.75 6.70 12.62
C ASN A 31 -2.90 6.47 11.64
N ILE A 32 -2.64 6.64 10.35
CA ILE A 32 -3.64 6.49 9.27
C ILE A 32 -3.30 5.25 8.47
N SER A 33 -4.11 4.21 8.55
CA SER A 33 -4.06 3.08 7.63
C SER A 33 -4.98 3.32 6.45
N ILE A 34 -4.51 3.04 5.24
CA ILE A 34 -5.28 3.23 4.00
C ILE A 34 -5.28 1.98 3.12
N ASP A 35 -6.35 1.87 2.34
CA ASP A 35 -6.48 0.92 1.24
C ASP A 35 -7.43 1.53 0.19
N THR A 36 -7.24 1.20 -1.09
CA THR A 36 -8.08 1.71 -2.17
C THR A 36 -8.61 0.59 -3.05
N GLU A 37 -9.87 0.72 -3.46
CA GLU A 37 -10.45 -0.18 -4.47
C GLU A 37 -10.53 0.53 -5.80
N PHE A 38 -10.05 -0.11 -6.86
CA PHE A 38 -10.05 0.42 -8.21
C PHE A 38 -10.33 -0.68 -9.25
N GLY A 39 -10.55 -0.27 -10.50
CA GLY A 39 -10.77 -1.21 -11.59
C GLY A 39 -9.57 -2.13 -11.87
N TRP A 40 -9.82 -3.31 -12.44
CA TRP A 40 -8.78 -4.27 -12.81
C TRP A 40 -7.65 -3.65 -13.65
N PHE A 41 -6.44 -4.15 -13.43
CA PHE A 41 -5.28 -3.81 -14.25
C PHE A 41 -5.52 -4.17 -15.71
N LYS A 42 -5.10 -3.24 -16.58
CA LYS A 42 -5.07 -3.41 -18.03
C LYS A 42 -3.73 -3.92 -18.53
N ARG A 43 -2.69 -3.80 -17.70
CA ARG A 43 -1.36 -4.32 -17.97
C ARG A 43 -0.84 -5.01 -16.73
N ASP A 44 -0.31 -6.22 -16.88
CA ASP A 44 0.37 -6.91 -15.80
C ASP A 44 1.62 -6.12 -15.39
N ILE A 45 1.90 -6.06 -14.09
CA ILE A 45 3.12 -5.42 -13.58
C ILE A 45 4.26 -6.41 -13.68
N ASN A 46 5.30 -6.09 -14.44
CA ASN A 46 6.52 -6.88 -14.42
C ASN A 46 7.30 -6.63 -13.11
N ILE A 47 6.93 -7.32 -12.04
CA ILE A 47 7.56 -7.18 -10.71
C ILE A 47 9.05 -7.56 -10.67
N ASN A 48 9.58 -8.17 -11.74
CA ASN A 48 11.00 -8.48 -11.89
C ASN A 48 11.69 -7.52 -12.89
N GLY A 49 10.94 -6.59 -13.47
CA GLY A 49 11.44 -5.55 -14.35
C GLY A 49 12.26 -4.52 -13.57
N ASN A 50 12.82 -3.57 -14.30
CA ASN A 50 13.49 -2.45 -13.67
C ASN A 50 12.47 -1.44 -13.13
N ASP A 51 12.95 -0.58 -12.24
CA ASP A 51 12.19 0.45 -11.53
C ASP A 51 11.34 1.33 -12.44
N LEU A 52 11.87 1.71 -13.60
CA LEU A 52 11.18 2.55 -14.57
C LEU A 52 10.06 1.77 -15.27
N GLU A 53 10.30 0.51 -15.67
CA GLU A 53 9.27 -0.35 -16.28
C GLU A 53 8.08 -0.55 -15.32
N ILE A 54 8.36 -0.84 -14.05
CA ILE A 54 7.33 -1.00 -13.01
C ILE A 54 6.52 0.31 -12.86
N TYR A 55 7.20 1.46 -12.88
CA TYR A 55 6.55 2.76 -12.77
C TYR A 55 5.71 3.11 -14.02
N GLU A 56 6.18 2.77 -15.22
CA GLU A 56 5.43 2.94 -16.46
C GLU A 56 4.17 2.07 -16.49
N ASP A 57 4.26 0.84 -15.99
CA ASP A 57 3.11 -0.06 -15.84
C ASP A 57 2.11 0.48 -14.81
N LEU A 58 2.58 1.04 -13.70
CA LEU A 58 1.75 1.76 -12.73
C LEU A 58 1.01 2.93 -13.41
N LYS A 59 1.74 3.84 -14.08
CA LYS A 59 1.16 4.99 -14.79
C LYS A 59 0.10 4.55 -15.80
N TYR A 60 0.41 3.52 -16.58
CA TYR A 60 -0.53 2.97 -17.55
C TYR A 60 -1.80 2.47 -16.87
N ASN A 61 -1.68 1.68 -15.81
CA ASN A 61 -2.85 1.13 -15.13
C ASN A 61 -3.70 2.21 -14.47
N LEU A 62 -3.09 3.20 -13.80
CA LEU A 62 -3.81 4.33 -13.17
C LEU A 62 -4.66 5.12 -14.16
N ILE A 63 -4.16 5.30 -15.38
CA ILE A 63 -4.88 6.01 -16.46
C ILE A 63 -6.12 5.24 -16.91
N HIS A 64 -6.11 3.91 -16.78
CA HIS A 64 -7.15 3.02 -17.29
C HIS A 64 -7.97 2.33 -16.19
N SER A 65 -7.74 2.67 -14.92
CA SER A 65 -8.50 2.19 -13.77
C SER A 65 -9.16 3.36 -13.05
N ASN A 66 -10.46 3.22 -12.79
CA ASN A 66 -11.17 4.20 -11.98
C ASN A 66 -10.99 3.86 -10.50
N LEU A 67 -10.54 4.83 -9.71
CA LEU A 67 -10.60 4.77 -8.25
C LEU A 67 -12.07 4.74 -7.81
N ARG A 68 -12.47 3.71 -7.07
CA ARG A 68 -13.86 3.44 -6.68
C ARG A 68 -14.12 3.76 -5.22
N GLU A 69 -13.19 3.40 -4.36
CA GLU A 69 -13.33 3.49 -2.90
C GLU A 69 -11.98 3.88 -2.29
N ILE A 70 -12.01 4.68 -1.24
CA ILE A 70 -10.88 4.83 -0.31
C ILE A 70 -11.36 4.40 1.07
N GLY A 71 -10.65 3.45 1.68
CA GLY A 71 -10.76 3.12 3.09
C GLY A 71 -9.72 3.87 3.91
N ILE A 72 -10.14 4.47 5.02
CA ILE A 72 -9.26 5.13 5.97
C ILE A 72 -9.60 4.63 7.38
N THR A 73 -8.60 4.11 8.08
CA THR A 73 -8.71 3.77 9.51
C THR A 73 -7.69 4.57 10.29
N VAL A 74 -8.11 5.20 11.39
CA VAL A 74 -7.18 5.88 12.30
C VAL A 74 -6.97 5.09 13.57
N SER A 75 -5.74 5.06 14.07
CA SER A 75 -5.37 4.41 15.33
C SER A 75 -4.36 5.24 16.12
N ASP A 76 -4.25 4.94 17.41
CA ASP A 76 -3.23 5.53 18.28
C ASP A 76 -1.88 4.81 18.09
N ASN A 77 -0.86 5.22 18.84
CA ASN A 77 0.47 4.62 18.76
C ASN A 77 0.55 3.19 19.31
N GLY A 78 -0.44 2.73 20.09
CA GLY A 78 -0.57 1.34 20.51
C GLY A 78 -1.36 0.48 19.51
N GLY A 79 -1.97 1.11 18.50
CA GLY A 79 -2.83 0.45 17.52
C GLY A 79 -4.29 0.32 17.94
N GLU A 80 -4.73 1.03 18.98
CA GLU A 80 -6.16 1.15 19.30
C GLU A 80 -6.85 1.97 18.23
N VAL A 81 -7.89 1.41 17.61
CA VAL A 81 -8.60 2.05 16.49
C VAL A 81 -9.57 3.13 17.00
N GLY A 82 -9.42 4.35 16.47
CA GLY A 82 -10.25 5.51 16.77
C GLY A 82 -11.46 5.71 15.85
N GLY A 83 -11.44 5.07 14.68
CA GLY A 83 -12.53 5.09 13.69
C GLY A 83 -12.10 4.57 12.32
N THR A 84 -13.09 4.20 11.49
CA THR A 84 -12.90 3.77 10.10
C THR A 84 -13.93 4.45 9.20
N TRP A 85 -13.47 5.00 8.08
CA TRP A 85 -14.28 5.70 7.08
C TRP A 85 -14.13 5.05 5.72
N ARG A 86 -15.23 5.03 4.99
CA ARG A 86 -15.34 4.55 3.62
C ARG A 86 -15.78 5.71 2.73
N PHE A 87 -14.97 6.09 1.75
CA PHE A 87 -15.29 7.12 0.77
C PHE A 87 -15.57 6.48 -0.58
N ASP A 88 -16.82 6.49 -1.03
CA ASP A 88 -17.22 5.91 -2.31
C ASP A 88 -17.27 6.97 -3.42
N PHE A 89 -16.68 6.68 -4.58
CA PHE A 89 -16.66 7.56 -5.76
C PHE A 89 -17.46 6.98 -6.94
N PHE A 90 -17.71 5.68 -6.93
CA PHE A 90 -18.48 4.98 -7.98
C PHE A 90 -19.48 3.99 -7.39
N PRO A 91 -20.64 3.77 -8.04
CA PRO A 91 -21.60 2.77 -7.60
C PRO A 91 -21.02 1.35 -7.57
N SER A 92 -21.45 0.57 -6.58
CA SER A 92 -21.03 -0.81 -6.39
C SER A 92 -22.22 -1.67 -5.99
N LYS A 93 -22.66 -2.55 -6.89
CA LYS A 93 -23.71 -3.53 -6.58
C LYS A 93 -23.28 -4.49 -5.46
N LYS A 94 -22.00 -4.91 -5.47
CA LYS A 94 -21.43 -5.78 -4.43
C LYS A 94 -21.55 -5.14 -3.06
N ALA A 95 -21.30 -3.83 -2.94
CA ALA A 95 -21.34 -3.11 -1.67
C ALA A 95 -22.67 -2.42 -1.35
N GLY A 96 -23.69 -2.53 -2.22
CA GLY A 96 -24.95 -1.83 -2.02
C GLY A 96 -24.85 -0.31 -2.20
N ILE A 97 -23.79 0.19 -2.83
CA ILE A 97 -23.52 1.61 -3.03
C ILE A 97 -24.19 2.08 -4.33
N THR A 98 -25.04 3.10 -4.21
CA THR A 98 -25.74 3.74 -5.33
C THR A 98 -25.05 5.04 -5.74
N LEU A 99 -25.52 5.67 -6.82
CA LEU A 99 -25.01 6.96 -7.24
C LEU A 99 -25.22 8.08 -6.21
N ARG A 100 -26.26 7.97 -5.37
CA ARG A 100 -26.56 8.96 -4.32
C ARG A 100 -25.54 8.91 -3.18
N ASP A 101 -24.92 7.76 -3.00
CA ASP A 101 -23.90 7.51 -1.98
C ASP A 101 -22.52 8.02 -2.41
N CYS A 102 -22.31 8.20 -3.72
CA CYS A 102 -21.02 8.59 -4.27
C CYS A 102 -20.69 10.07 -3.97
N ILE A 103 -19.40 10.33 -3.74
CA ILE A 103 -18.86 11.65 -3.47
C ILE A 103 -18.31 12.27 -4.75
N PRO A 104 -18.71 13.50 -5.11
CA PRO A 104 -18.04 14.26 -6.15
C PRO A 104 -16.57 14.48 -5.79
N THR A 105 -15.66 13.96 -6.62
CA THR A 105 -14.21 14.03 -6.45
C THR A 105 -13.71 15.42 -6.08
N LYS A 106 -14.21 16.49 -6.71
CA LYS A 106 -13.84 17.87 -6.38
C LYS A 106 -14.11 18.21 -4.91
N LYS A 107 -15.28 17.83 -4.37
CA LYS A 107 -15.66 18.09 -2.97
C LYS A 107 -14.78 17.33 -1.99
N PHE A 108 -14.40 16.10 -2.33
CA PHE A 108 -13.45 15.30 -1.56
C PHE A 108 -12.07 15.97 -1.55
N ILE A 109 -11.51 16.26 -2.73
CA ILE A 109 -10.17 16.86 -2.87
C ILE A 109 -10.02 18.13 -2.04
N THR A 110 -10.97 19.08 -2.14
CA THR A 110 -10.88 20.35 -1.40
C THR A 110 -10.75 20.13 0.11
N ARG A 111 -11.54 19.21 0.67
CA ARG A 111 -11.55 18.93 2.11
C ARG A 111 -10.37 18.08 2.54
N PHE A 112 -10.07 17.04 1.76
CA PHE A 112 -9.01 16.10 2.07
C PHE A 112 -7.63 16.74 1.98
N LYS A 113 -7.40 17.62 0.99
CA LYS A 113 -6.16 18.42 0.92
C LYS A 113 -5.94 19.24 2.19
N LYS A 114 -6.99 19.90 2.69
CA LYS A 114 -6.90 20.66 3.94
C LYS A 114 -6.53 19.76 5.13
N LEU A 115 -7.18 18.60 5.26
CA LEU A 115 -6.84 17.60 6.28
C LEU A 115 -5.36 17.18 6.19
N MET A 116 -4.89 16.84 4.98
CA MET A 116 -3.49 16.43 4.77
C MET A 116 -2.52 17.54 5.15
N GLN A 117 -2.83 18.81 4.84
CA GLN A 117 -2.02 19.96 5.23
C GLN A 117 -1.98 20.17 6.75
N ASP A 118 -3.13 20.16 7.41
CA ASP A 118 -3.26 20.43 8.84
C ASP A 118 -2.50 19.37 9.69
N PHE A 119 -2.35 18.16 9.15
CA PHE A 119 -1.70 17.01 9.80
C PHE A 119 -0.37 16.55 9.20
N HIS A 120 0.15 17.23 8.17
CA HIS A 120 1.40 16.81 7.52
C HIS A 120 2.57 16.81 8.53
N GLY A 121 3.33 15.71 8.55
CA GLY A 121 4.41 15.45 9.51
C GLY A 121 3.97 15.05 10.93
N LYS A 122 2.71 15.31 11.30
CA LYS A 122 2.12 14.95 12.60
C LYS A 122 1.56 13.54 12.62
N VAL A 123 1.16 13.02 11.45
CA VAL A 123 0.62 11.66 11.30
C VAL A 123 1.61 10.71 10.62
N LYS A 124 1.41 9.40 10.81
CA LYS A 124 2.09 8.33 10.10
C LYS A 124 1.08 7.59 9.21
N TRP A 125 1.44 7.36 7.95
CA TRP A 125 0.62 6.60 7.00
C TRP A 125 1.07 5.14 6.94
N PHE A 126 0.14 4.22 7.04
CA PHE A 126 0.36 2.78 6.98
C PHE A 126 -0.38 2.20 5.77
N THR A 127 0.32 1.36 5.02
CA THR A 127 -0.22 0.67 3.85
C THR A 127 0.14 -0.82 3.89
N PHE A 128 -0.45 -1.60 3.01
CA PHE A 128 0.00 -2.97 2.72
C PHE A 128 0.09 -3.15 1.21
N ALA A 129 1.31 -3.29 0.68
CA ALA A 129 1.54 -3.25 -0.77
C ALA A 129 1.05 -1.95 -1.42
N GLY A 130 1.23 -0.81 -0.73
CA GLY A 130 0.46 0.41 -0.94
C GLY A 130 0.86 1.31 -2.10
N TYR A 131 1.67 0.82 -3.04
CA TYR A 131 2.18 1.67 -4.12
C TYR A 131 1.07 2.20 -5.02
N PHE A 132 0.12 1.34 -5.38
CA PHE A 132 -1.05 1.73 -6.17
C PHE A 132 -2.01 2.60 -5.37
N ASP A 133 -2.20 2.35 -4.06
CA ASP A 133 -3.06 3.16 -3.20
C ASP A 133 -2.58 4.61 -3.11
N VAL A 134 -1.29 4.78 -2.80
CA VAL A 134 -0.63 6.08 -2.74
C VAL A 134 -0.69 6.76 -4.11
N ALA A 135 -0.40 6.05 -5.19
CA ALA A 135 -0.39 6.62 -6.53
C ALA A 135 -1.79 7.02 -7.02
N HIS A 136 -2.83 6.26 -6.70
CA HIS A 136 -4.22 6.64 -6.96
C HIS A 136 -4.61 7.90 -6.20
N LEU A 137 -4.24 8.00 -4.93
CA LEU A 137 -4.55 9.18 -4.13
C LEU A 137 -3.76 10.41 -4.60
N VAL A 138 -2.47 10.27 -4.96
CA VAL A 138 -1.69 11.34 -5.60
C VAL A 138 -2.35 11.78 -6.91
N SER A 139 -2.70 10.85 -7.79
CA SER A 139 -3.38 11.15 -9.07
C SER A 139 -4.68 11.91 -8.86
N LEU A 140 -5.49 11.49 -7.87
CA LEU A 140 -6.71 12.16 -7.47
C LEU A 140 -6.46 13.61 -7.03
N LEU A 141 -5.46 13.83 -6.18
CA LEU A 141 -5.16 15.12 -5.57
C LEU A 141 -4.48 16.09 -6.53
N GLU A 142 -3.57 15.63 -7.37
CA GLU A 142 -2.87 16.46 -8.36
C GLU A 142 -3.77 16.83 -9.53
N ARG A 143 -4.76 15.99 -9.88
CA ARG A 143 -5.63 16.16 -11.06
C ARG A 143 -4.83 16.35 -12.36
N LYS A 144 -3.62 15.81 -12.40
CA LYS A 144 -2.67 15.82 -13.51
C LYS A 144 -2.13 14.40 -13.68
N PRO A 145 -1.58 14.05 -14.86
CA PRO A 145 -0.80 12.82 -15.01
C PRO A 145 0.30 12.75 -13.94
N LEU A 146 0.60 11.54 -13.47
CA LEU A 146 1.73 11.37 -12.56
C LEU A 146 3.04 11.81 -13.24
N PRO A 147 3.96 12.43 -12.49
CA PRO A 147 5.24 12.91 -13.02
C PRO A 147 6.17 11.77 -13.45
N GLU A 148 7.43 12.06 -13.74
CA GLU A 148 8.48 11.03 -13.85
C GLU A 148 8.83 10.42 -12.48
N LEU A 149 9.43 9.22 -12.47
CA LEU A 149 9.70 8.49 -11.21
C LEU A 149 10.61 9.29 -10.27
N ILE A 150 11.74 9.76 -10.81
CA ILE A 150 12.66 10.71 -10.17
C ILE A 150 12.86 11.86 -11.13
N LYS A 151 13.04 13.07 -10.59
CA LYS A 151 13.51 14.21 -11.38
C LYS A 151 14.89 13.91 -11.97
N SER A 152 15.02 13.97 -13.30
CA SER A 152 16.34 14.04 -13.92
C SER A 152 17.00 15.36 -13.48
N SER A 153 18.06 15.27 -12.68
CA SER A 153 18.85 16.46 -12.36
C SER A 153 19.47 16.96 -13.67
N PRO A 154 19.31 18.24 -14.06
CA PRO A 154 20.07 18.76 -15.18
C PRO A 154 21.55 18.65 -14.82
N ALA A 155 22.32 17.95 -15.65
CA ALA A 155 23.73 17.61 -15.44
C ALA A 155 24.70 18.83 -15.37
N THR A 156 24.21 20.04 -15.14
CA THR A 156 24.94 21.31 -15.19
C THR A 156 24.39 22.38 -14.23
N ALA A 157 23.88 22.02 -13.05
CA ALA A 157 23.55 23.02 -12.02
C ALA A 157 24.75 23.25 -11.09
N THR A 158 25.65 24.15 -11.50
CA THR A 158 26.69 24.72 -10.63
C THR A 158 26.04 25.55 -9.51
N THR A 159 26.50 25.27 -8.30
CA THR A 159 26.31 25.98 -7.03
C THR A 159 25.97 27.46 -7.15
N THR A 160 24.75 27.84 -6.77
CA THR A 160 24.48 29.02 -5.92
C THR A 160 23.05 28.96 -5.40
N ALA A 161 22.93 28.76 -4.09
CA ALA A 161 21.67 28.79 -3.37
C ALA A 161 21.21 30.24 -3.19
N THR A 162 20.11 30.62 -3.84
CA THR A 162 19.07 31.52 -3.31
C THR A 162 17.99 31.67 -4.39
N THR A 163 16.72 31.61 -3.97
CA THR A 163 15.48 31.72 -4.78
C THR A 163 14.94 30.37 -5.29
N TYR A 164 13.97 29.82 -4.56
CA TYR A 164 13.15 28.70 -5.02
C TYR A 164 12.31 29.17 -6.22
N ASN A 165 12.72 28.77 -7.41
CA ASN A 165 11.88 28.86 -8.60
C ASN A 165 10.72 27.87 -8.46
N VAL A 166 9.50 28.37 -8.67
CA VAL A 166 8.23 27.63 -8.63
C VAL A 166 8.04 26.71 -9.86
N ASP A 167 9.00 26.65 -10.78
CA ASP A 167 8.82 26.02 -12.09
C ASP A 167 9.81 24.88 -12.37
N GLY A 168 9.81 23.85 -11.53
CA GLY A 168 10.52 22.62 -11.82
C GLY A 168 9.74 21.40 -11.36
N GLU A 169 9.17 20.64 -12.29
CA GLU A 169 8.32 19.47 -12.00
C GLU A 169 9.04 18.50 -11.05
N GLU A 170 8.37 18.15 -9.95
CA GLU A 170 8.81 17.18 -8.96
C GLU A 170 8.72 15.75 -9.55
N GLY A 171 9.60 14.85 -9.12
CA GLY A 171 9.42 13.42 -9.38
C GLY A 171 8.34 12.82 -8.48
N PHE A 172 7.91 11.61 -8.79
CA PHE A 172 6.84 10.92 -8.06
C PHE A 172 7.17 10.76 -6.58
N VAL A 173 8.41 10.41 -6.25
CA VAL A 173 8.86 10.23 -4.87
C VAL A 173 8.71 11.53 -4.06
N GLU A 174 9.08 12.66 -4.65
CA GLU A 174 8.93 13.99 -4.02
C GLU A 174 7.45 14.37 -3.86
N VAL A 175 6.59 14.02 -4.81
CA VAL A 175 5.15 14.25 -4.69
C VAL A 175 4.55 13.41 -3.54
N VAL A 176 4.93 12.13 -3.42
CA VAL A 176 4.49 11.29 -2.29
C VAL A 176 4.95 11.87 -0.96
N GLN A 177 6.21 12.31 -0.87
CA GLN A 177 6.74 12.97 0.31
C GLN A 177 5.93 14.23 0.68
N ARG A 178 5.60 15.06 -0.31
CA ARG A 178 4.85 16.31 -0.13
C ARG A 178 3.45 16.09 0.43
N TYR A 179 2.79 15.00 0.08
CA TYR A 179 1.45 14.68 0.57
C TYR A 179 1.44 13.86 1.86
N PHE A 180 2.21 12.77 1.93
CA PHE A 180 2.08 11.77 2.99
C PHE A 180 3.09 11.99 4.12
N GLY A 181 4.23 12.63 3.84
CA GLY A 181 5.29 12.81 4.81
C GLY A 181 5.90 11.48 5.25
N LYS A 182 5.40 10.90 6.34
CA LYS A 182 5.89 9.64 6.92
C LYS A 182 4.99 8.47 6.48
N VAL A 183 5.54 7.53 5.71
CA VAL A 183 4.82 6.35 5.21
C VAL A 183 5.52 5.06 5.63
N TYR A 184 4.75 4.01 5.90
CA TYR A 184 5.21 2.68 6.29
C TYR A 184 4.39 1.63 5.55
N ASP A 185 5.04 0.71 4.85
CA ASP A 185 4.37 -0.42 4.19
C ASP A 185 4.58 -1.70 5.01
N LEU A 186 3.49 -2.21 5.59
CA LEU A 186 3.52 -3.39 6.44
C LEU A 186 3.96 -4.65 5.67
N LYS A 187 3.76 -4.70 4.34
CA LYS A 187 4.26 -5.81 3.52
C LYS A 187 5.77 -5.76 3.37
N VAL A 188 6.35 -4.55 3.26
CA VAL A 188 7.80 -4.38 3.26
C VAL A 188 8.39 -4.81 4.59
N ILE A 189 7.80 -4.36 5.71
CA ILE A 189 8.25 -4.75 7.05
C ILE A 189 8.17 -6.27 7.25
N ALA A 190 7.07 -6.90 6.80
CA ALA A 190 6.91 -8.35 6.86
C ALA A 190 8.01 -9.13 6.11
N LYS A 191 8.73 -8.52 5.16
CA LYS A 191 9.86 -9.15 4.46
C LYS A 191 11.03 -9.45 5.39
N HIS A 192 11.21 -8.69 6.47
CA HIS A 192 12.23 -9.00 7.48
C HIS A 192 11.94 -10.30 8.25
N TYR A 193 10.71 -10.81 8.15
CA TYR A 193 10.21 -11.98 8.86
C TYR A 193 9.77 -13.09 7.88
N GLU A 194 10.42 -13.22 6.71
CA GLU A 194 10.12 -14.28 5.74
C GLU A 194 10.28 -15.71 6.30
N ASN A 195 11.13 -15.90 7.32
CA ASN A 195 11.23 -17.18 8.02
C ASN A 195 9.94 -17.57 8.75
N LEU A 196 9.13 -16.57 9.15
CA LEU A 196 7.84 -16.77 9.81
C LEU A 196 6.69 -16.83 8.80
N PHE A 197 6.68 -15.92 7.83
CA PHE A 197 5.55 -15.74 6.92
C PHE A 197 5.66 -16.52 5.61
N GLY A 198 6.85 -17.04 5.31
CA GLY A 198 7.23 -17.55 4.00
C GLY A 198 7.63 -16.43 3.03
N LYS A 199 7.85 -16.79 1.77
CA LYS A 199 8.29 -15.83 0.73
C LYS A 199 7.30 -14.66 0.60
N ASN A 200 7.78 -13.44 0.79
CA ASN A 200 6.98 -12.21 0.85
C ASN A 200 6.20 -11.94 -0.45
N LYS A 201 6.73 -12.38 -1.60
CA LYS A 201 6.05 -12.31 -2.90
C LYS A 201 4.63 -12.92 -2.88
N TYR A 202 4.40 -13.95 -2.05
CA TYR A 202 3.11 -14.65 -1.94
C TYR A 202 2.33 -14.29 -0.66
N LEU A 203 2.74 -13.23 0.04
CA LEU A 203 2.10 -12.77 1.26
C LEU A 203 1.04 -11.72 0.91
N GLY A 204 -0.23 -12.10 1.04
CA GLY A 204 -1.38 -11.20 0.96
C GLY A 204 -1.81 -10.73 2.36
N LEU A 205 -2.59 -9.65 2.41
CA LEU A 205 -3.04 -9.01 3.65
C LEU A 205 -3.77 -10.00 4.57
N GLN A 206 -4.76 -10.72 4.04
CA GLN A 206 -5.53 -11.71 4.80
C GLN A 206 -4.66 -12.87 5.29
N ARG A 207 -3.70 -13.32 4.47
CA ARG A 207 -2.78 -14.39 4.85
C ARG A 207 -1.88 -13.97 6.00
N LEU A 208 -1.32 -12.76 5.94
CA LEU A 208 -0.52 -12.21 7.04
C LEU A 208 -1.37 -12.09 8.31
N ALA A 209 -2.56 -11.49 8.22
CA ALA A 209 -3.47 -11.35 9.36
C ALA A 209 -3.75 -12.69 10.05
N ASN A 210 -4.04 -13.74 9.28
CA ASN A 210 -4.28 -15.08 9.80
C ASN A 210 -3.06 -15.64 10.55
N GLN A 211 -1.85 -15.44 10.01
CA GLN A 211 -0.61 -15.95 10.62
C GLN A 211 -0.28 -15.28 11.96
N ILE A 212 -0.71 -14.04 12.18
CA ILE A 212 -0.48 -13.31 13.43
C ILE A 212 -1.73 -13.24 14.33
N GLY A 213 -2.78 -14.01 14.01
CA GLY A 213 -3.99 -14.11 14.83
C GLY A 213 -4.90 -12.88 14.81
N VAL A 214 -4.82 -12.05 13.76
CA VAL A 214 -5.71 -10.90 13.58
C VAL A 214 -6.95 -11.32 12.78
N LYS A 215 -8.13 -11.07 13.34
CA LYS A 215 -9.41 -11.36 12.69
C LYS A 215 -9.90 -10.14 11.90
N ARG A 216 -10.27 -10.35 10.63
CA ARG A 216 -10.92 -9.32 9.82
C ARG A 216 -12.30 -8.95 10.37
N VAL A 217 -12.61 -7.65 10.30
CA VAL A 217 -13.95 -7.08 10.47
C VAL A 217 -14.36 -6.44 9.15
N GLY A 218 -15.47 -6.90 8.57
CA GLY A 218 -15.88 -6.52 7.21
C GLY A 218 -15.52 -7.57 6.17
N ARG A 219 -15.69 -7.23 4.88
CA ARG A 219 -15.47 -8.16 3.76
C ARG A 219 -14.08 -7.97 3.17
N GLU A 220 -13.58 -8.98 2.47
CA GLU A 220 -12.37 -8.84 1.65
C GLU A 220 -12.69 -8.12 0.33
N HIS A 221 -11.71 -7.34 -0.16
CA HIS A 221 -11.86 -6.45 -1.31
C HIS A 221 -12.95 -5.41 -1.03
N ASP A 222 -12.73 -4.68 0.05
CA ASP A 222 -13.54 -3.60 0.59
C ASP A 222 -12.57 -2.67 1.34
N GLY A 223 -12.25 -1.54 0.72
CA GLY A 223 -11.14 -0.67 1.15
C GLY A 223 -11.22 -0.29 2.64
N ALA A 224 -12.40 -0.03 3.18
CA ALA A 224 -12.54 0.27 4.61
C ALA A 224 -12.25 -0.93 5.53
N SER A 225 -12.64 -2.14 5.13
CA SER A 225 -12.32 -3.38 5.84
C SER A 225 -10.83 -3.72 5.73
N ASP A 226 -10.23 -3.51 4.55
CA ASP A 226 -8.82 -3.74 4.28
C ASP A 226 -7.92 -2.71 5.00
N SER A 227 -8.32 -1.43 5.08
CA SER A 227 -7.63 -0.41 5.88
C SER A 227 -7.72 -0.70 7.38
N LEU A 228 -8.86 -1.21 7.87
CA LEU A 228 -9.02 -1.63 9.27
C LEU A 228 -8.17 -2.88 9.59
N LEU A 229 -8.09 -3.83 8.66
CA LEU A 229 -7.22 -4.99 8.82
C LEU A 229 -5.74 -4.58 8.84
N THR A 230 -5.35 -3.64 7.98
CA THR A 230 -4.01 -3.02 7.97
C THR A 230 -3.69 -2.37 9.31
N ALA A 231 -4.59 -1.56 9.88
CA ALA A 231 -4.41 -0.95 11.20
C ALA A 231 -4.27 -2.00 12.32
N SER A 232 -5.04 -3.09 12.24
CA SER A 232 -4.99 -4.18 13.22
C SER A 232 -3.69 -4.98 13.13
N ILE A 233 -3.13 -5.15 11.93
CA ILE A 233 -1.79 -5.75 11.73
C ILE A 233 -0.72 -4.82 12.29
N PHE A 234 -0.81 -3.51 12.04
CA PHE A 234 0.09 -2.51 12.63
C PHE A 234 0.11 -2.60 14.16
N ALA A 235 -1.06 -2.74 14.80
CA ALA A 235 -1.16 -2.93 16.25
C ALA A 235 -0.37 -4.16 16.71
N LYS A 236 -0.51 -5.28 16.01
CA LYS A 236 0.26 -6.51 16.31
C LYS A 236 1.75 -6.38 16.05
N PHE A 237 2.15 -5.72 14.96
CA PHE A 237 3.56 -5.45 14.69
C PHE A 237 4.18 -4.58 15.78
N THR A 238 3.42 -3.62 16.31
CA THR A 238 3.83 -2.79 17.44
C THR A 238 3.94 -3.61 18.73
N GLU A 239 2.95 -4.46 19.03
CA GLU A 239 2.99 -5.38 20.19
C GLU A 239 4.21 -6.31 20.16
N PHE A 240 4.61 -6.79 18.98
CA PHE A 240 5.76 -7.66 18.81
C PHE A 240 7.11 -6.92 18.68
N GLY A 241 7.10 -5.58 18.62
CA GLY A 241 8.31 -4.77 18.40
C GLY A 241 8.94 -4.98 17.01
N TRP A 242 8.12 -5.29 16.01
CA TRP A 242 8.57 -5.56 14.63
C TRP A 242 8.61 -4.34 13.73
N ILE A 243 8.14 -3.20 14.22
CA ILE A 243 8.12 -1.94 13.50
C ILE A 243 8.94 -0.88 14.24
N SER A 244 9.69 -0.09 13.48
CA SER A 244 10.59 0.93 13.98
C SER A 244 10.62 2.14 13.03
N ASP A 245 11.22 3.25 13.47
CA ASP A 245 11.36 4.42 12.62
C ASP A 245 12.31 4.19 11.41
N SER A 246 13.16 3.15 11.44
CA SER A 246 13.98 2.79 10.26
C SER A 246 13.18 2.17 9.12
N ASP A 247 11.93 1.75 9.36
CA ASP A 247 11.03 1.22 8.34
C ASP A 247 10.30 2.34 7.55
N GLN A 248 10.51 3.61 7.93
CA GLN A 248 9.87 4.74 7.30
C GLN A 248 10.34 4.94 5.85
N GLY A 249 9.40 5.25 4.96
CA GLY A 249 9.65 5.71 3.60
C GLY A 249 9.71 4.59 2.57
N PHE A 250 9.58 3.33 2.96
CA PHE A 250 9.58 2.21 2.03
C PHE A 250 8.14 1.81 1.66
N LEU A 251 7.89 1.71 0.36
CA LEU A 251 6.64 1.20 -0.22
C LEU A 251 6.96 -0.02 -1.08
N SER A 252 6.10 -1.05 -1.05
CA SER A 252 6.30 -2.22 -1.89
C SER A 252 6.31 -1.83 -3.38
N LEU A 253 7.27 -2.31 -4.17
CA LEU A 253 7.46 -1.96 -5.59
C LEU A 253 7.91 -0.51 -5.87
N LEU A 254 8.03 0.36 -4.87
CA LEU A 254 8.72 1.63 -5.02
C LEU A 254 10.20 1.45 -4.60
N PRO A 255 11.16 1.62 -5.51
CA PRO A 255 12.58 1.36 -5.25
C PRO A 255 13.27 2.47 -4.46
N HIS A 256 12.66 3.67 -4.44
CA HIS A 256 13.21 4.84 -3.78
C HIS A 256 12.50 5.10 -2.45
N GLN A 257 13.29 5.37 -1.43
CA GLN A 257 12.76 5.74 -0.12
C GLN A 257 12.12 7.13 -0.17
N VAL A 258 10.88 7.23 0.31
CA VAL A 258 10.20 8.49 0.59
C VAL A 258 10.79 9.07 1.89
N CYS A 259 11.83 9.86 1.76
CA CYS A 259 12.46 10.53 2.89
C CYS A 259 11.58 11.69 3.35
N TYR A 260 11.15 11.75 4.61
CA TYR A 260 10.38 12.90 5.10
C TYR A 260 11.25 14.17 5.14
N ASP A 261 10.71 15.29 4.64
CA ASP A 261 11.32 16.63 4.75
C ASP A 261 10.22 17.61 5.17
N SER A 262 10.39 18.24 6.34
CA SER A 262 9.44 19.18 6.89
C SER A 262 9.37 20.50 6.10
N THR A 263 10.31 20.76 5.19
CA THR A 263 10.30 21.96 4.33
C THR A 263 9.52 21.76 3.03
N LYS A 264 9.26 20.51 2.64
CA LYS A 264 8.56 20.14 1.40
C LYS A 264 7.07 19.87 1.60
N MET A 265 6.46 20.52 2.60
CA MET A 265 5.02 20.37 2.85
C MET A 265 4.20 20.85 1.66
N MET A 266 3.00 20.30 1.50
CA MET A 266 2.03 20.82 0.55
C MET A 266 1.60 22.25 0.97
N ILE A 267 2.17 23.28 0.35
CA ILE A 267 1.75 24.67 0.55
C ILE A 267 0.55 24.94 -0.37
N GLN A 268 -0.50 25.54 0.19
CA GLN A 268 -1.69 25.93 -0.57
C GLN A 268 -1.30 26.97 -1.63
N THR A 269 -1.50 26.67 -2.91
CA THR A 269 -1.69 27.74 -3.91
C THR A 269 -3.00 28.44 -3.57
N LYS A 270 -2.96 29.77 -3.50
CA LYS A 270 -4.06 30.65 -3.07
C LYS A 270 -5.41 30.22 -3.66
N ASN A 271 -6.41 30.21 -2.78
CA ASN A 271 -7.85 30.00 -2.99
C ASN A 271 -8.33 30.08 -4.46
N GLU A 272 -8.73 28.94 -5.03
CA GLU A 272 -9.83 28.96 -6.01
C GLU A 272 -11.11 29.25 -5.21
N GLU A 273 -11.43 30.53 -5.04
CA GLU A 273 -12.66 30.98 -4.39
C GLU A 273 -13.89 30.53 -5.17
N ASP A 274 -14.89 30.08 -4.42
CA ASP A 274 -16.28 29.89 -4.81
C ASP A 274 -16.74 31.01 -5.76
N THR A 275 -16.93 30.67 -7.04
CA THR A 275 -17.72 31.52 -7.94
C THR A 275 -18.86 30.74 -8.58
N SER A 276 -20.06 31.14 -8.16
CA SER A 276 -21.38 30.93 -8.77
C SER A 276 -21.94 29.52 -8.81
N ILE A 277 -22.87 29.29 -7.88
CA ILE A 277 -24.05 28.44 -8.07
C ILE A 277 -24.75 28.93 -9.35
N THR A 278 -24.71 28.12 -10.40
CA THR A 278 -25.78 28.10 -11.41
C THR A 278 -26.27 26.67 -11.49
N THR A 279 -27.51 26.46 -11.07
CA THR A 279 -28.26 25.22 -11.24
C THR A 279 -28.38 24.89 -12.72
N SER A 280 -27.64 23.89 -13.19
CA SER A 280 -28.03 23.09 -14.34
C SER A 280 -27.95 21.60 -13.97
N THR A 281 -29.13 21.00 -13.90
CA THR A 281 -29.32 19.56 -13.78
C THR A 281 -28.82 18.89 -15.06
N ASN A 282 -27.57 18.44 -15.08
CA ASN A 282 -27.10 17.40 -15.98
C ASN A 282 -26.23 16.43 -15.17
N MET A 283 -26.79 15.26 -14.88
CA MET A 283 -26.00 14.12 -14.41
C MET A 283 -25.16 13.63 -15.58
N GLU A 284 -23.93 14.12 -15.69
CA GLU A 284 -22.93 13.54 -16.58
C GLU A 284 -22.07 12.57 -15.74
N PRO A 285 -22.03 11.27 -16.08
CA PRO A 285 -21.12 10.35 -15.40
C PRO A 285 -19.69 10.81 -15.68
N ALA A 286 -18.87 10.86 -14.63
CA ALA A 286 -17.45 11.19 -14.74
C ALA A 286 -16.73 10.17 -15.63
N HIS A 287 -16.74 10.39 -16.94
CA HIS A 287 -15.60 10.06 -17.76
C HIS A 287 -14.48 10.97 -17.28
N GLN A 288 -13.41 10.40 -16.72
CA GLN A 288 -12.12 11.10 -16.72
C GLN A 288 -11.58 10.96 -18.16
N PRO A 289 -11.60 11.99 -19.01
CA PRO A 289 -10.81 11.94 -20.22
C PRO A 289 -9.43 12.44 -19.81
N TYR A 290 -8.49 11.52 -19.63
CA TYR A 290 -7.12 11.90 -19.96
C TYR A 290 -7.14 12.44 -21.40
N PRO A 291 -6.51 13.59 -21.69
CA PRO A 291 -6.32 13.99 -23.07
C PRO A 291 -5.60 12.85 -23.80
N ARG A 292 -6.23 12.30 -24.84
CA ARG A 292 -5.59 11.28 -25.68
C ARG A 292 -4.32 11.89 -26.26
N PRO A 293 -3.17 11.19 -26.26
CA PRO A 293 -2.06 11.58 -27.09
C PRO A 293 -2.55 11.69 -28.53
N VAL A 294 -2.28 12.82 -29.18
CA VAL A 294 -2.50 12.99 -30.61
C VAL A 294 -1.67 11.91 -31.31
N ASN A 295 -2.31 11.07 -32.12
CA ASN A 295 -1.63 10.11 -32.98
C ASN A 295 -0.74 10.88 -33.98
N GLY A 296 0.51 11.15 -33.60
CA GLY A 296 1.58 11.42 -34.55
C GLY A 296 1.93 10.11 -35.29
N PRO A 297 2.44 10.19 -36.54
CA PRO A 297 2.72 9.01 -37.32
C PRO A 297 3.73 8.12 -36.60
N VAL A 298 3.36 6.86 -36.40
CA VAL A 298 4.24 5.79 -35.91
C VAL A 298 5.30 5.56 -36.98
N THR A 299 6.49 6.13 -36.79
CA THR A 299 7.68 5.67 -37.50
C THR A 299 8.07 4.33 -36.89
N GLY A 300 7.81 3.26 -37.63
CA GLY A 300 8.16 1.90 -37.23
C GLY A 300 9.66 1.78 -36.98
N TYR A 301 10.02 1.25 -35.82
CA TYR A 301 11.37 0.75 -35.58
C TYR A 301 11.53 -0.59 -36.34
N PRO A 302 12.62 -0.79 -37.09
CA PRO A 302 12.85 -2.04 -37.80
C PRO A 302 13.17 -3.16 -36.80
N MET A 303 12.50 -4.30 -36.95
CA MET A 303 12.82 -5.54 -36.25
C MET A 303 14.20 -6.04 -36.68
N GLY A 304 15.22 -5.68 -35.91
CA GLY A 304 16.57 -6.23 -36.04
C GLY A 304 16.65 -7.62 -35.40
N HIS A 305 16.92 -8.64 -36.21
CA HIS A 305 17.34 -9.95 -35.74
C HIS A 305 18.65 -9.80 -34.96
N TYR A 306 18.65 -10.11 -33.65
CA TYR A 306 19.87 -10.30 -32.87
C TYR A 306 20.12 -11.79 -32.61
N PRO A 307 21.37 -12.26 -32.74
CA PRO A 307 21.75 -13.65 -32.60
C PRO A 307 21.70 -14.11 -31.14
N VAL A 308 21.40 -15.40 -30.95
CA VAL A 308 21.46 -16.10 -29.66
C VAL A 308 22.91 -16.04 -29.13
N PRO A 309 23.18 -15.53 -27.92
CA PRO A 309 24.51 -15.61 -27.33
C PRO A 309 24.83 -17.04 -26.93
N GLN A 310 25.92 -17.59 -27.45
CA GLN A 310 26.54 -18.80 -26.92
C GLN A 310 27.14 -18.50 -25.54
N TYR A 311 26.88 -19.41 -24.60
CA TYR A 311 27.34 -19.38 -23.21
C TYR A 311 28.87 -19.50 -23.14
N ASP A 312 29.59 -18.50 -22.62
CA ASP A 312 31.03 -18.62 -22.26
C ASP A 312 31.14 -18.98 -20.76
N PRO A 313 31.66 -20.17 -20.39
CA PRO A 313 31.72 -20.62 -18.99
C PRO A 313 32.74 -19.89 -18.09
N ARG A 314 33.39 -18.81 -18.54
CA ARG A 314 34.56 -18.25 -17.83
C ARG A 314 34.35 -16.93 -17.08
N PHE A 315 33.13 -16.42 -16.98
CA PHE A 315 32.82 -15.25 -16.14
C PHE A 315 31.96 -15.65 -14.94
N GLN A 316 32.62 -16.24 -13.93
CA GLN A 316 32.14 -16.19 -12.55
C GLN A 316 32.61 -14.88 -11.89
N HIS A 317 31.88 -14.45 -10.87
CA HIS A 317 32.05 -13.26 -10.02
C HIS A 317 31.22 -12.03 -10.43
N GLY A 318 29.97 -11.99 -9.93
CA GLY A 318 29.25 -10.74 -9.72
C GLY A 318 29.75 -10.04 -8.45
N PRO A 319 29.57 -8.70 -8.32
CA PRO A 319 29.99 -7.98 -7.13
C PRO A 319 29.03 -8.25 -5.96
N VAL A 320 29.65 -8.65 -4.85
CA VAL A 320 29.06 -8.73 -3.51
C VAL A 320 29.04 -7.32 -2.92
N TYR A 321 27.87 -6.75 -2.65
CA TYR A 321 27.78 -5.57 -1.80
C TYR A 321 27.73 -6.02 -0.33
N GLY A 322 28.84 -5.79 0.36
CA GLY A 322 29.03 -6.09 1.77
C GLY A 322 28.28 -5.12 2.68
N TYR A 323 27.64 -5.67 3.71
CA TYR A 323 27.22 -4.92 4.89
C TYR A 323 28.43 -4.76 5.82
N GLY A 324 28.75 -3.50 6.17
CA GLY A 324 29.70 -3.19 7.24
C GLY A 324 29.18 -3.63 8.62
N PRO A 325 30.07 -3.91 9.58
CA PRO A 325 29.70 -4.54 10.85
C PRO A 325 29.02 -3.53 11.78
N ARG A 326 27.94 -3.97 12.46
CA ARG A 326 27.38 -3.30 13.64
C ARG A 326 27.51 -4.20 14.88
N PRO A 327 27.60 -3.59 16.08
CA PRO A 327 28.20 -4.21 17.25
C PRO A 327 27.34 -5.34 17.82
N MET A 328 28.04 -6.38 18.29
CA MET A 328 27.48 -7.52 19.01
C MET A 328 26.66 -7.05 20.22
N ILE A 329 25.34 -7.13 20.13
CA ILE A 329 24.49 -7.16 21.32
C ILE A 329 24.63 -8.58 21.87
N GLY A 330 25.32 -8.69 23.01
CA GLY A 330 25.52 -9.96 23.71
C GLY A 330 24.19 -10.62 24.11
N PRO A 331 24.21 -11.94 24.41
CA PRO A 331 23.00 -12.68 24.71
C PRO A 331 22.33 -12.12 25.97
N VAL A 332 21.06 -11.72 25.85
CA VAL A 332 20.20 -11.40 26.98
C VAL A 332 20.02 -12.70 27.79
N ARG A 333 20.62 -12.74 28.98
CA ARG A 333 20.41 -13.82 29.95
C ARG A 333 18.99 -13.73 30.48
N PHE A 334 18.15 -14.71 30.18
CA PHE A 334 16.97 -14.99 30.99
C PHE A 334 17.43 -15.53 32.35
N GLY A 335 17.23 -14.76 33.41
CA GLY A 335 17.37 -15.23 34.79
C GLY A 335 16.21 -16.17 35.16
N PRO A 336 16.42 -17.16 36.04
CA PRO A 336 15.39 -18.11 36.41
C PRO A 336 14.39 -17.45 37.37
N VAL A 337 13.10 -17.54 37.05
CA VAL A 337 12.02 -17.30 38.01
C VAL A 337 11.95 -18.51 38.94
N MET A 338 12.09 -18.27 40.24
CA MET A 338 11.95 -19.28 41.28
C MET A 338 10.50 -19.73 41.41
N SER A 339 10.28 -21.05 41.42
CA SER A 339 9.08 -21.69 41.98
C SER A 339 9.47 -22.40 43.28
N PRO A 340 8.65 -22.38 44.35
CA PRO A 340 8.82 -23.29 45.48
C PRO A 340 8.14 -24.65 45.17
N GLY A 341 8.88 -25.76 45.34
CA GLY A 341 8.43 -27.15 45.16
C GLY A 341 7.66 -27.71 46.36
N PRO A 342 7.78 -29.01 46.72
CA PRO A 342 8.23 -30.18 45.94
C PRO A 342 7.22 -31.36 45.96
N GLY A 343 7.36 -32.32 45.04
CA GLY A 343 6.56 -33.56 45.01
C GLY A 343 7.19 -34.70 44.19
N ILE A 344 8.15 -35.40 44.80
CA ILE A 344 8.34 -36.88 44.85
C ILE A 344 8.25 -37.73 43.55
N LEU A 345 9.41 -38.34 43.20
CA LEU A 345 9.69 -39.68 42.62
C LEU A 345 9.16 -40.09 41.22
N ARG A 346 10.05 -40.39 40.25
CA ARG A 346 10.72 -41.70 40.01
C ARG A 346 11.50 -41.70 38.68
N THR A 347 12.66 -42.35 38.69
CA THR A 347 13.56 -42.62 37.55
C THR A 347 13.30 -43.99 36.92
N THR A 348 13.50 -44.16 35.61
CA THR A 348 14.33 -45.21 34.95
C THR A 348 14.44 -44.99 33.42
N PRO A 349 15.46 -45.54 32.72
CA PRO A 349 15.98 -45.04 31.42
C PRO A 349 15.85 -46.03 30.22
N TYR A 350 16.34 -45.57 29.04
CA TYR A 350 16.65 -46.23 27.74
C TYR A 350 15.69 -45.97 26.56
N GLY A 351 16.27 -45.60 25.39
CA GLY A 351 15.70 -45.92 24.07
C GLY A 351 15.77 -44.86 22.96
N THR A 352 16.95 -44.71 22.35
CA THR A 352 17.31 -44.48 20.92
C THR A 352 16.32 -43.86 19.90
N LEU A 353 16.86 -42.94 19.08
CA LEU A 353 16.34 -42.32 17.85
C LEU A 353 15.71 -43.31 16.84
N PHE A 354 14.65 -42.87 16.14
CA PHE A 354 14.42 -43.07 14.70
C PHE A 354 13.36 -42.09 14.15
N TYR A 355 13.67 -41.42 13.03
CA TYR A 355 12.73 -40.65 12.19
C TYR A 355 11.85 -41.60 11.36
N PRO A 356 10.62 -41.21 10.99
CA PRO A 356 10.03 -41.68 9.73
C PRO A 356 9.65 -40.53 8.78
N ALA A 357 9.78 -40.88 7.51
CA ALA A 357 9.72 -40.04 6.34
C ALA A 357 8.29 -39.66 5.89
N VAL A 358 8.26 -38.58 5.11
CA VAL A 358 7.15 -38.02 4.35
C VAL A 358 6.54 -39.05 3.38
N ARG A 359 5.21 -39.20 3.39
CA ARG A 359 4.45 -39.83 2.30
C ARG A 359 3.72 -38.76 1.47
N VAL A 360 4.09 -38.70 0.20
CA VAL A 360 3.40 -37.97 -0.87
C VAL A 360 2.30 -38.89 -1.42
N PHE A 361 1.05 -38.42 -1.48
CA PHE A 361 -0.02 -39.09 -2.21
C PHE A 361 -0.12 -38.50 -3.62
N HIS A 362 0.06 -39.34 -4.65
CA HIS A 362 -0.36 -39.07 -6.02
C HIS A 362 -1.78 -39.66 -6.22
N HIS A 363 -2.70 -38.85 -6.72
CA HIS A 363 -4.00 -39.32 -7.25
C HIS A 363 -3.92 -39.42 -8.77
N GLN A 364 -4.19 -40.61 -9.30
CA GLN A 364 -4.54 -40.85 -10.71
C GLN A 364 -6.08 -40.93 -10.86
N PRO A 365 -6.63 -40.57 -12.04
CA PRO A 365 -8.07 -40.44 -12.27
C PRO A 365 -8.72 -41.76 -12.72
N PRO A 366 -10.04 -41.97 -12.54
CA PRO A 366 -10.73 -43.12 -13.09
C PRO A 366 -11.29 -42.86 -14.50
N HIS A 367 -11.39 -43.96 -15.24
CA HIS A 367 -11.66 -44.10 -16.66
C HIS A 367 -13.14 -43.86 -17.06
N MET A 368 -13.31 -43.39 -18.30
CA MET A 368 -14.54 -43.46 -19.09
C MET A 368 -15.01 -44.92 -19.29
N ILE A 369 -16.30 -45.18 -19.11
CA ILE A 369 -17.00 -46.32 -19.72
C ILE A 369 -18.21 -45.78 -20.47
N SER A 370 -18.21 -46.03 -21.78
CA SER A 370 -19.29 -45.82 -22.74
C SER A 370 -20.18 -47.07 -22.77
N LEU A 371 -21.50 -46.92 -22.66
CA LEU A 371 -22.48 -47.90 -23.13
C LEU A 371 -23.62 -47.20 -23.88
N VAL A 372 -23.92 -47.79 -25.04
CA VAL A 372 -24.82 -47.39 -26.14
C VAL A 372 -26.28 -47.78 -25.81
N PRO A 373 -27.32 -47.17 -26.42
CA PRO A 373 -28.70 -47.23 -25.93
C PRO A 373 -29.53 -48.37 -26.56
N GLY A 374 -30.65 -48.74 -25.90
CA GLY A 374 -31.66 -49.63 -26.47
C GLY A 374 -32.97 -49.65 -25.68
N TYR A 375 -34.03 -49.29 -26.41
CA TYR A 375 -35.48 -49.35 -26.14
C TYR A 375 -36.15 -48.25 -25.33
#